data_AF-A0A0U3N0V7-F1
#
_entry.id   AF-A0A0U3N0V7-F1
#
_cell.length_a   1.000
_cell.length_b   1.000
_cell.length_c   1.000
_cell.angle_alpha   90.00
_cell.angle_beta   90.00
_cell.angle_gamma   90.00
#
_symmetry.space_group_name_H-M   'P 1'
#
loop_
_entity.id
_entity.type
_entity.pdbx_description
1 polymer ?
#
loop_
_entity_poly.entity_id
_entity_poly.type
_entity_poly.pdbx_seq_one_letter_code
_entity_poly.pdbx_strand_id
1 'polypeptide(L)'
;MLNFRPEALRRLTGLDASQWMDQWVDAHEVLPPSWHDFLQQVLLASDDPTRMMLIEQFIRPLWRAEQTQSVTRIERIHDWCEDLARRAALSGKGRSARQFERRFKQWLGLPHRELFAMGRAERAFFEALAQDTGQEDIDWPDVAASAGYADQSHMIRHARRITGFTPAALFKRVKADPSFWTYRLWGIGGV
;
A
#
# COMPACT_ATOMS: atom_id res chain seq x y z
N MET A 1 0.33 12.99 -8.04
CA MET A 1 0.15 11.53 -8.18
C MET A 1 -0.94 11.09 -7.23
N LEU A 2 -1.92 10.31 -7.69
CA LEU A 2 -3.00 9.75 -6.87
C LEU A 2 -2.67 8.29 -6.57
N ASN A 3 -2.67 7.93 -5.29
CA ASN A 3 -2.42 6.55 -4.84
C ASN A 3 -3.70 5.98 -4.23
N PHE A 4 -4.11 4.81 -4.70
CA PHE A 4 -5.20 4.05 -4.13
C PHE A 4 -4.66 2.82 -3.44
N ARG A 5 -5.33 2.38 -2.36
CA ARG A 5 -5.16 0.99 -1.91
C ARG A 5 -5.67 0.05 -3.01
N PRO A 6 -5.03 -1.11 -3.25
CA PRO A 6 -5.41 -2.00 -4.34
C PRO A 6 -6.90 -2.42 -4.33
N GLU A 7 -7.49 -2.68 -3.16
CA GLU A 7 -8.92 -3.00 -3.08
C GLU A 7 -9.81 -1.79 -3.32
N ALA A 8 -9.35 -0.58 -2.98
CA ALA A 8 -10.09 0.65 -3.24
C ALA A 8 -10.17 0.89 -4.75
N LEU A 9 -9.07 0.72 -5.48
CA LEU A 9 -9.07 0.84 -6.95
C LEU A 9 -10.06 -0.14 -7.56
N ARG A 10 -10.01 -1.43 -7.17
CA ARG A 10 -10.94 -2.45 -7.67
C ARG A 10 -12.40 -2.15 -7.33
N ARG A 11 -12.70 -1.67 -6.13
CA ARG A 11 -14.07 -1.29 -5.75
C ARG A 11 -14.59 -0.10 -6.55
N LEU A 12 -13.74 0.91 -6.73
CA LEU A 12 -14.10 2.14 -7.41
C LEU A 12 -14.19 1.99 -8.95
N THR A 13 -13.48 1.02 -9.53
CA THR A 13 -13.35 0.89 -11.00
C THR A 13 -13.81 -0.45 -11.54
N GLY A 14 -13.93 -1.49 -10.70
CA GLY A 14 -14.16 -2.87 -11.12
C GLY A 14 -12.93 -3.58 -11.70
N LEU A 15 -11.78 -2.92 -11.81
CA LEU A 15 -10.61 -3.43 -12.50
C LEU A 15 -9.92 -4.58 -11.76
N ASP A 16 -9.39 -5.53 -12.55
CA ASP A 16 -8.42 -6.50 -12.09
C ASP A 16 -7.01 -5.90 -12.20
N ALA A 17 -6.52 -5.33 -11.09
CA ALA A 17 -5.20 -4.71 -11.03
C ALA A 17 -4.05 -5.69 -11.35
N SER A 18 -4.27 -7.00 -11.27
CA SER A 18 -3.24 -8.00 -11.58
C SER A 18 -2.82 -7.99 -13.05
N GLN A 19 -3.66 -7.48 -13.95
CA GLN A 19 -3.38 -7.36 -15.38
C GLN A 19 -2.43 -6.20 -15.71
N TRP A 20 -2.28 -5.24 -14.79
CA TRP A 20 -1.62 -3.96 -15.02
C TRP A 20 -0.43 -3.72 -14.08
N MET A 21 0.14 -4.80 -13.53
CA MET A 21 1.32 -4.70 -12.66
C MET A 21 2.60 -4.42 -13.45
N ASP A 22 3.56 -3.76 -12.77
CA ASP A 22 4.92 -3.48 -13.25
C ASP A 22 5.01 -2.81 -14.62
N GLN A 23 4.00 -1.99 -14.95
CA GLN A 23 3.92 -1.29 -16.23
C GLN A 23 3.33 0.12 -16.08
N TRP A 24 3.67 0.99 -17.03
CA TRP A 24 3.06 2.30 -17.19
C TRP A 24 2.09 2.22 -18.37
N VAL A 25 0.82 2.57 -18.12
CA VAL A 25 -0.26 2.47 -19.10
C VAL A 25 -1.09 3.75 -19.06
N ASP A 26 -1.66 4.13 -20.20
CA ASP A 26 -2.56 5.27 -20.27
C ASP A 26 -3.82 5.00 -19.42
N ALA A 27 -4.16 5.96 -18.57
CA ALA A 27 -5.33 5.88 -17.73
C ALA A 27 -6.63 5.77 -18.54
N HIS A 28 -6.68 6.34 -19.76
CA HIS A 28 -7.83 6.25 -20.67
C HIS A 28 -8.01 4.87 -21.33
N GLU A 29 -6.97 4.03 -21.34
CA GLU A 29 -7.05 2.66 -21.87
C GLU A 29 -7.53 1.68 -20.81
N VAL A 30 -7.33 2.00 -19.53
CA VAL A 30 -7.56 1.07 -18.41
C VAL A 30 -8.77 1.46 -17.57
N LEU A 31 -8.98 2.74 -17.27
CA LEU A 31 -10.07 3.16 -16.40
C LEU A 31 -11.42 3.14 -17.15
N PRO A 32 -12.54 2.95 -16.43
CA PRO A 32 -13.86 3.02 -17.05
C PRO A 32 -14.10 4.39 -17.71
N PRO A 33 -14.88 4.47 -18.80
CA PRO A 33 -15.17 5.74 -19.47
C PRO A 33 -15.74 6.83 -18.55
N SER A 34 -16.42 6.44 -17.47
CA SER A 34 -16.93 7.36 -16.44
C SER A 34 -15.85 8.16 -15.71
N TRP A 35 -14.57 7.78 -15.82
CA TRP A 35 -13.43 8.47 -15.23
C TRP A 35 -12.78 9.48 -16.18
N HIS A 36 -13.04 9.41 -17.49
CA HIS A 36 -12.27 10.17 -18.49
C HIS A 36 -12.44 11.68 -18.35
N ASP A 37 -13.67 12.16 -18.17
CA ASP A 37 -13.95 13.59 -17.99
C ASP A 37 -13.26 14.12 -16.72
N PHE A 38 -13.24 13.32 -15.65
CA PHE A 38 -12.54 13.64 -14.41
C PHE A 38 -11.03 13.76 -14.63
N LEU A 39 -10.41 12.79 -15.32
CA LEU A 39 -8.97 12.82 -15.64
C LEU A 39 -8.61 14.07 -16.44
N GLN A 40 -9.41 14.41 -17.44
CA GLN A 40 -9.20 15.59 -18.27
C GLN A 40 -9.35 16.89 -17.46
N GLN A 41 -10.35 17.00 -16.60
CA GLN A 41 -10.54 18.17 -15.74
C GLN A 41 -9.36 18.37 -14.77
N VAL A 42 -8.85 17.31 -14.15
CA VAL A 42 -7.68 17.38 -13.27
C VAL A 42 -6.41 17.75 -14.06
N LEU A 43 -6.24 17.21 -15.26
CA LEU A 43 -5.09 17.51 -16.11
C LEU A 43 -5.06 18.98 -16.55
N LEU A 44 -6.23 19.53 -16.89
CA LEU A 44 -6.39 20.92 -17.36
C LEU A 44 -6.47 21.96 -16.23
N ALA A 45 -6.65 21.54 -14.98
CA ALA A 45 -6.72 22.47 -13.85
C ALA A 45 -5.41 23.26 -13.66
N SER A 46 -5.58 24.56 -13.43
CA SER A 46 -4.52 25.58 -13.37
C SER A 46 -3.61 25.48 -12.14
N ASP A 47 -4.10 24.90 -11.06
CA ASP A 47 -3.44 24.90 -9.75
C ASP A 47 -3.80 23.67 -8.91
N ASP A 48 -2.94 23.35 -7.95
CA ASP A 48 -3.09 22.19 -7.07
C ASP A 48 -4.34 22.24 -6.18
N PRO A 49 -4.76 23.39 -5.59
CA PRO A 49 -6.03 23.49 -4.88
C PRO A 49 -7.24 23.08 -5.73
N THR A 50 -7.31 23.53 -6.97
CA THR A 50 -8.38 23.17 -7.91
C THR A 50 -8.33 21.67 -8.24
N ARG A 51 -7.14 21.12 -8.46
CA ARG A 51 -6.96 19.67 -8.67
C ARG A 51 -7.47 18.86 -7.49
N MET A 52 -7.11 19.25 -6.27
CA MET A 52 -7.57 18.58 -5.04
C MET A 52 -9.08 18.64 -4.88
N MET A 53 -9.69 19.79 -5.14
CA MET A 53 -11.15 19.94 -5.10
C MET A 53 -11.85 19.00 -6.09
N LEU A 54 -11.37 18.93 -7.35
CA LEU A 54 -11.93 18.05 -8.38
C LEU A 54 -11.82 16.57 -7.99
N ILE A 55 -10.65 16.17 -7.49
CA ILE A 55 -10.40 14.82 -6.97
C ILE A 55 -11.38 14.47 -5.87
N GLU A 56 -11.55 15.36 -4.88
CA GLU A 56 -12.45 15.11 -3.77
C GLU A 56 -13.91 15.02 -4.21
N GLN A 57 -14.36 15.93 -5.09
CA GLN A 57 -15.73 15.94 -5.59
C GLN A 57 -16.07 14.66 -6.36
N PHE A 58 -15.11 14.12 -7.11
CA PHE A 58 -15.31 12.90 -7.89
C PHE A 58 -15.22 11.62 -7.03
N ILE A 59 -14.18 11.47 -6.21
CA ILE A 59 -13.90 10.22 -5.48
C ILE A 59 -14.79 10.04 -4.25
N ARG A 60 -15.11 11.13 -3.53
CA ARG A 60 -15.88 11.07 -2.27
C ARG A 60 -17.25 10.39 -2.40
N PRO A 61 -18.10 10.69 -3.40
CA PRO A 61 -19.39 10.01 -3.54
C PRO A 61 -19.23 8.53 -3.89
N LEU A 62 -18.29 8.17 -4.78
CA LEU A 62 -17.98 6.79 -5.15
C LEU A 62 -17.56 5.98 -3.91
N TRP A 63 -16.69 6.56 -3.08
CA TRP A 63 -16.22 5.93 -1.85
C TRP A 63 -17.32 5.81 -0.78
N ARG A 64 -18.27 6.75 -0.71
CA ARG A 64 -19.41 6.68 0.22
C ARG A 64 -20.40 5.57 -0.14
N ALA A 65 -20.65 5.37 -1.44
CA ALA A 65 -21.50 4.28 -1.93
C ALA A 65 -20.93 2.89 -1.54
N GLU A 66 -19.60 2.75 -1.54
CA GLU A 66 -18.91 1.51 -1.16
C GLU A 66 -18.82 1.28 0.37
N GLN A 67 -18.81 2.35 1.17
CA GLN A 67 -18.66 2.29 2.64
C GLN A 67 -19.86 1.71 3.39
N THR A 68 -21.01 1.53 2.73
CA THR A 68 -22.18 0.87 3.35
C THR A 68 -21.90 -0.62 3.67
N GLN A 69 -20.79 -1.17 3.19
CA GLN A 69 -20.30 -2.52 3.51
C GLN A 69 -18.95 -2.49 4.26
N SER A 70 -19.04 -2.34 5.59
CA SER A 70 -18.04 -2.70 6.61
C SER A 70 -16.55 -2.59 6.22
N VAL A 71 -15.93 -1.46 6.57
CA VAL A 71 -14.47 -1.37 6.66
C VAL A 71 -14.13 -0.75 8.00
N THR A 72 -13.72 -1.61 8.94
CA THR A 72 -12.91 -1.21 10.10
C THR A 72 -11.74 -0.38 9.58
N ARG A 73 -11.45 0.75 10.24
CA ARG A 73 -10.34 1.65 9.91
C ARG A 73 -9.03 0.88 10.08
N ILE A 74 -8.52 0.31 9.00
CA ILE A 74 -7.25 -0.42 9.01
C ILE A 74 -6.17 0.58 8.58
N GLU A 75 -5.36 1.00 9.55
CA GLU A 75 -4.38 2.09 9.41
C GLU A 75 -2.99 1.60 8.99
N ARG A 76 -2.74 0.27 8.96
CA ARG A 76 -1.43 -0.33 8.66
C ARG A 76 -1.55 -1.42 7.60
N ILE A 77 -0.58 -1.53 6.67
CA ILE A 77 -0.61 -2.54 5.59
C ILE A 77 -0.57 -3.94 6.16
N HIS A 78 0.14 -4.17 7.27
CA HIS A 78 0.11 -5.44 7.98
C HIS A 78 -1.32 -5.88 8.37
N ASP A 79 -2.04 -5.03 9.11
CA ASP A 79 -3.39 -5.33 9.60
C ASP A 79 -4.37 -5.46 8.42
N TRP A 80 -4.09 -4.73 7.34
CA TRP A 80 -4.87 -4.78 6.11
C TRP A 80 -4.63 -6.08 5.36
N CYS A 81 -3.38 -6.53 5.26
CA CYS A 81 -3.02 -7.83 4.70
C CYS A 81 -3.66 -8.96 5.49
N GLU A 82 -3.67 -8.90 6.82
CA GLU A 82 -4.32 -9.91 7.66
C GLU A 82 -5.84 -9.93 7.51
N ASP A 83 -6.50 -8.77 7.53
CA ASP A 83 -7.96 -8.69 7.31
C ASP A 83 -8.33 -9.19 5.90
N LEU A 84 -7.54 -8.83 4.90
CA LEU A 84 -7.79 -9.25 3.53
C LEU A 84 -7.50 -10.75 3.32
N ALA A 85 -6.47 -11.29 3.95
CA ALA A 85 -6.21 -12.73 3.98
C ALA A 85 -7.36 -13.46 4.66
N ARG A 86 -7.87 -12.95 5.78
CA ARG A 86 -9.07 -13.51 6.42
C ARG A 86 -10.29 -13.45 5.50
N ARG A 87 -10.56 -12.32 4.84
CA ARG A 87 -11.68 -12.18 3.87
C ARG A 87 -11.53 -13.13 2.68
N ALA A 88 -10.34 -13.24 2.10
CA ALA A 88 -10.07 -14.15 1.00
C ALA A 88 -10.20 -15.62 1.44
N ALA A 89 -9.83 -15.97 2.67
CA ALA A 89 -10.00 -17.33 3.21
C ALA A 89 -11.49 -17.67 3.44
N LEU A 90 -12.29 -16.68 3.85
CA LEU A 90 -13.70 -16.87 4.23
C LEU A 90 -14.70 -16.67 3.09
N SER A 91 -14.33 -16.00 2.00
CA SER A 91 -15.21 -15.78 0.85
C SER A 91 -15.26 -16.99 -0.09
N GLY A 92 -16.32 -17.10 -0.91
CA GLY A 92 -16.43 -18.07 -2.01
C GLY A 92 -16.72 -19.53 -1.63
N LYS A 93 -17.05 -20.36 -2.64
CA LYS A 93 -17.15 -21.83 -2.49
C LYS A 93 -15.77 -22.43 -2.77
N GLY A 94 -15.22 -23.14 -1.78
CA GLY A 94 -13.93 -23.83 -1.86
C GLY A 94 -12.87 -23.20 -0.97
N ARG A 95 -12.44 -23.96 0.05
CA ARG A 95 -11.56 -23.54 1.14
C ARG A 95 -10.09 -23.92 0.92
N SER A 96 -9.72 -24.30 -0.31
CA SER A 96 -8.35 -24.75 -0.59
C SER A 96 -7.38 -23.56 -0.67
N ALA A 97 -6.15 -23.78 -0.21
CA ALA A 97 -5.08 -22.78 -0.27
C ALA A 97 -4.84 -22.23 -1.69
N ARG A 98 -5.04 -23.04 -2.74
CA ARG A 98 -4.91 -22.60 -4.14
C ARG A 98 -5.99 -21.61 -4.56
N GLN A 99 -7.23 -21.82 -4.14
CA GLN A 99 -8.33 -20.90 -4.47
C GLN A 99 -8.27 -19.61 -3.65
N PHE A 100 -7.77 -19.70 -2.42
CA PHE A 100 -7.37 -18.55 -1.62
C PHE A 100 -6.31 -17.71 -2.35
N GLU A 101 -5.18 -18.33 -2.69
CA GLU A 101 -4.05 -17.65 -3.34
C GLU A 101 -4.46 -16.99 -4.67
N ARG A 102 -5.25 -17.70 -5.48
CA ARG A 102 -5.76 -17.16 -6.75
C ARG A 102 -6.62 -15.92 -6.54
N ARG A 103 -7.52 -15.93 -5.55
CA ARG A 103 -8.39 -14.78 -5.26
C ARG A 103 -7.61 -13.63 -4.66
N PHE A 104 -6.66 -13.93 -3.77
CA PHE A 104 -5.76 -12.93 -3.19
C PHE A 104 -4.95 -12.22 -4.28
N LYS A 105 -4.37 -12.99 -5.21
CA LYS A 105 -3.66 -12.45 -6.38
C LYS A 105 -4.58 -11.65 -7.31
N GLN A 106 -5.80 -12.11 -7.58
CA GLN A 106 -6.76 -11.33 -8.39
C GLN A 106 -7.15 -10.00 -7.73
N TRP A 107 -7.20 -9.93 -6.40
CA TRP A 107 -7.62 -8.71 -5.72
C TRP A 107 -6.50 -7.69 -5.62
N LEU A 108 -5.25 -8.14 -5.60
CA LEU A 108 -4.10 -7.32 -5.20
C LEU A 108 -2.96 -7.30 -6.22
N GLY A 109 -3.06 -8.11 -7.26
CA GLY A 109 -1.98 -8.35 -8.21
C GLY A 109 -0.89 -9.26 -7.70
N LEU A 110 -0.57 -9.21 -6.41
CA LEU A 110 0.55 -9.93 -5.80
C LEU A 110 0.13 -11.19 -5.04
N PRO A 111 1.00 -12.22 -4.99
CA PRO A 111 0.79 -13.39 -4.15
C PRO A 111 0.81 -13.02 -2.65
N HIS A 112 0.10 -13.80 -1.84
CA HIS A 112 -0.07 -13.58 -0.40
C HIS A 112 1.25 -13.47 0.35
N ARG A 113 2.19 -14.33 0.00
CA ARG A 113 3.51 -14.36 0.62
C ARG A 113 4.29 -13.05 0.42
N GLU A 114 4.13 -12.39 -0.72
CA GLU A 114 4.83 -11.14 -1.04
C GLU A 114 4.24 -9.96 -0.27
N LEU A 115 2.92 -9.90 -0.14
CA LEU A 115 2.27 -8.88 0.69
C LEU A 115 2.59 -9.02 2.17
N PHE A 116 2.60 -10.24 2.71
CA PHE A 116 3.06 -10.46 4.10
C PHE A 116 4.54 -10.13 4.30
N ALA A 117 5.37 -10.34 3.28
CA ALA A 117 6.74 -9.87 3.28
C ALA A 117 6.81 -8.33 3.33
N MET A 118 6.02 -7.63 2.51
CA MET A 118 5.93 -6.17 2.54
C MET A 118 5.42 -5.66 3.90
N GLY A 119 4.39 -6.29 4.48
CA GLY A 119 3.87 -5.92 5.81
C GLY A 119 4.89 -6.10 6.94
N ARG A 120 5.74 -7.14 6.90
CA ARG A 120 6.86 -7.27 7.85
C ARG A 120 7.92 -6.18 7.66
N ALA A 121 8.22 -5.80 6.42
CA ALA A 121 9.16 -4.72 6.14
C ALA A 121 8.61 -3.35 6.59
N GLU A 122 7.32 -3.11 6.39
CA GLU A 122 6.60 -1.93 6.89
C GLU A 122 6.65 -1.88 8.42
N ARG A 123 6.33 -2.98 9.11
CA ARG A 123 6.39 -3.04 10.58
C ARG A 123 7.79 -2.72 11.11
N ALA A 124 8.84 -3.32 10.53
CA ALA A 124 10.22 -2.99 10.90
C ALA A 124 10.56 -1.51 10.69
N PHE A 125 10.03 -0.89 9.62
CA PHE A 125 10.23 0.54 9.38
C PHE A 125 9.56 1.41 10.45
N PHE A 126 8.33 1.09 10.85
CA PHE A 126 7.63 1.84 11.91
C PHE A 126 8.23 1.63 13.30
N GLU A 127 8.69 0.42 13.62
CA GLU A 127 9.40 0.15 14.88
C GLU A 127 10.71 0.96 14.94
N ALA A 128 11.47 0.98 13.83
CA ALA A 128 12.65 1.84 13.72
C ALA A 128 12.33 3.34 13.85
N LEU A 129 11.19 3.78 13.31
CA LEU A 129 10.73 5.17 13.46
C LEU A 129 10.30 5.50 14.89
N ALA A 130 9.69 4.56 15.60
CA ALA A 130 9.28 4.74 16.99
C ALA A 130 10.48 4.80 17.94
N GLN A 131 11.55 4.06 17.66
CA GLN A 131 12.81 4.10 18.41
C GLN A 131 13.65 5.35 18.11
N ASP A 132 13.42 5.99 16.97
CA ASP A 132 14.20 7.13 16.50
C ASP A 132 13.81 8.42 17.24
N THR A 133 14.36 8.59 18.43
CA THR A 133 14.20 9.78 19.28
C THR A 133 15.18 10.92 18.95
N GLY A 134 16.08 10.69 17.98
CA GLY A 134 17.14 11.63 17.59
C GLY A 134 18.33 11.70 18.56
N GLN A 135 18.31 10.92 19.65
CA GLN A 135 19.37 10.90 20.67
C GLN A 135 20.14 9.57 20.72
N GLU A 136 19.50 8.45 20.37
CA GLU A 136 20.09 7.12 20.40
C GLU A 136 20.05 6.45 19.02
N ASP A 137 21.01 5.56 18.77
CA ASP A 137 21.03 4.71 17.59
C ASP A 137 19.93 3.62 17.70
N ILE A 138 19.26 3.34 16.58
CA ILE A 138 18.19 2.33 16.50
C ILE A 138 18.74 0.93 16.81
N ASP A 139 18.07 0.20 17.71
CA ASP A 139 18.38 -1.20 18.02
C ASP A 139 17.79 -2.12 16.94
N TRP A 140 18.56 -2.32 15.87
CA TRP A 140 18.15 -3.15 14.75
C TRP A 140 17.88 -4.63 15.09
N PRO A 141 18.63 -5.28 16.00
CA PRO A 141 18.23 -6.58 16.55
C PRO A 141 16.83 -6.59 17.18
N ASP A 142 16.50 -5.60 18.01
CA ASP A 142 15.16 -5.49 18.62
C ASP A 142 14.07 -5.24 17.57
N VAL A 143 14.32 -4.31 16.63
CA VAL A 143 13.43 -4.05 15.49
C VAL A 143 13.18 -5.32 14.66
N ALA A 144 14.21 -6.14 14.46
CA ALA A 144 14.05 -7.40 13.74
C ALA A 144 13.13 -8.36 14.48
N ALA A 145 13.31 -8.50 15.79
CA ALA A 145 12.49 -9.37 16.63
C ALA A 145 11.03 -8.90 16.69
N SER A 146 10.80 -7.60 16.92
CA SER A 146 9.46 -7.00 17.03
C SER A 146 8.67 -7.04 15.71
N ALA A 147 9.37 -6.99 14.57
CA ALA A 147 8.78 -7.13 13.24
C ALA A 147 8.63 -8.59 12.75
N GLY A 148 9.00 -9.58 13.58
CA GLY A 148 8.82 -11.01 13.29
C GLY A 148 9.89 -11.62 12.38
N TYR A 149 11.09 -11.05 12.34
CA TYR A 149 12.25 -11.67 11.73
C TYR A 149 12.97 -12.60 12.71
N ALA A 150 13.52 -13.70 12.19
CA ALA A 150 14.33 -14.62 12.98
C ALA A 150 15.58 -13.96 13.59
N ASP A 151 16.18 -13.01 12.87
CA ASP A 151 17.35 -12.25 13.31
C ASP A 151 17.54 -11.00 12.41
N GLN A 152 18.44 -10.11 12.81
CA GLN A 152 18.79 -8.89 12.07
C GLN A 152 19.33 -9.20 10.65
N SER A 153 20.09 -10.29 10.47
CA SER A 153 20.64 -10.66 9.17
C SER A 153 19.56 -11.09 8.18
N HIS A 154 18.53 -11.77 8.65
CA HIS A 154 17.33 -12.12 7.90
C HIS A 154 16.59 -10.85 7.47
N MET A 155 16.37 -9.90 8.38
CA MET A 155 15.77 -8.60 8.05
C MET A 155 16.60 -7.85 7.00
N ILE A 156 17.92 -7.81 7.13
CA ILE A 156 18.82 -7.12 6.18
C ILE A 156 18.73 -7.74 4.79
N ARG A 157 18.79 -9.07 4.66
CA ARG A 157 18.67 -9.76 3.36
C ARG A 157 17.31 -9.49 2.73
N HIS A 158 16.27 -9.51 3.55
CA HIS A 158 14.90 -9.30 3.09
C HIS A 158 14.67 -7.85 2.61
N ALA A 159 15.09 -6.85 3.38
CA ALA A 159 15.01 -5.44 3.00
C ALA A 159 15.76 -5.18 1.69
N ARG A 160 16.99 -5.69 1.55
CA ARG A 160 17.76 -5.55 0.31
C ARG A 160 17.06 -6.18 -0.90
N ARG A 161 16.42 -7.34 -0.71
CA ARG A 161 15.68 -8.00 -1.79
C ARG A 161 14.50 -7.16 -2.28
N ILE A 162 13.79 -6.49 -1.36
CA ILE A 162 12.57 -5.75 -1.69
C ILE A 162 12.88 -4.32 -2.16
N THR A 163 13.80 -3.63 -1.51
CA THR A 163 14.03 -2.19 -1.71
C THR A 163 15.37 -1.86 -2.35
N GLY A 164 16.28 -2.84 -2.47
CA GLY A 164 17.67 -2.63 -2.88
C GLY A 164 18.57 -2.09 -1.75
N PHE A 165 18.03 -1.75 -0.58
CA PHE A 165 18.76 -1.11 0.52
C PHE A 165 18.73 -1.93 1.82
N THR A 166 19.72 -1.69 2.70
CA THR A 166 19.60 -2.17 4.09
C THR A 166 18.55 -1.36 4.84
N PRO A 167 17.98 -1.89 5.94
CA PRO A 167 17.02 -1.16 6.76
C PRO A 167 17.51 0.23 7.18
N ALA A 168 18.74 0.33 7.71
CA ALA A 168 19.35 1.60 8.10
C ALA A 168 19.55 2.56 6.92
N ALA A 169 19.99 2.05 5.76
CA ALA A 169 20.23 2.87 4.58
C ALA A 169 18.93 3.39 3.95
N LEU A 170 17.86 2.60 4.01
CA LEU A 170 16.51 2.99 3.60
C LEU A 170 15.96 4.05 4.56
N PHE A 171 16.04 3.81 5.87
CA PHE A 171 15.55 4.72 6.89
C PHE A 171 16.17 6.12 6.79
N LYS A 172 17.50 6.19 6.62
CA LYS A 172 18.21 7.46 6.40
C LYS A 172 17.74 8.20 5.13
N ARG A 173 17.48 7.46 4.04
CA ARG A 173 16.98 8.04 2.79
C ARG A 173 15.57 8.57 2.91
N VAL A 174 14.67 7.83 3.57
CA VAL A 174 13.28 8.29 3.77
C VAL A 174 13.25 9.64 4.52
N LYS A 175 14.16 9.87 5.45
CA LYS A 175 14.29 11.17 6.14
C LYS A 175 14.85 12.29 5.25
N ALA A 176 15.89 11.99 4.47
CA ALA A 176 16.71 13.01 3.80
C ALA A 176 16.30 13.28 2.35
N ASP A 177 15.69 12.32 1.67
CA ASP A 177 15.51 12.33 0.22
C ASP A 177 14.02 12.47 -0.16
N PRO A 178 13.62 13.56 -0.84
CA PRO A 178 12.25 13.79 -1.30
C PRO A 178 11.73 12.70 -2.25
N SER A 179 12.59 11.98 -2.96
CA SER A 179 12.16 10.89 -3.87
C SER A 179 11.51 9.72 -3.13
N PHE A 180 11.72 9.60 -1.82
CA PHE A 180 11.10 8.60 -0.95
C PHE A 180 9.78 9.10 -0.32
N TRP A 181 9.15 10.14 -0.88
CA TRP A 181 7.90 10.72 -0.39
C TRP A 181 6.78 9.69 -0.20
N THR A 182 6.71 8.62 -1.00
CA THR A 182 5.73 7.54 -0.83
C THR A 182 5.87 6.85 0.54
N TYR A 183 7.11 6.63 0.99
CA TYR A 183 7.37 6.11 2.34
C TYR A 183 7.11 7.15 3.44
N ARG A 184 7.24 8.46 3.14
CA ARG A 184 6.96 9.55 4.11
C ARG A 184 5.47 9.80 4.28
N LEU A 185 4.68 9.79 3.20
CA LEU A 185 3.22 9.89 3.27
C LEU A 185 2.61 8.68 3.96
N TRP A 186 3.21 7.50 3.80
CA TRP A 186 2.79 6.29 4.51
C TRP A 186 3.28 6.22 5.96
N GLY A 187 4.51 6.66 6.24
CA GLY A 187 5.16 6.48 7.56
C GLY A 187 5.03 7.65 8.53
N ILE A 188 4.81 8.87 8.02
CA ILE A 188 4.92 10.13 8.78
C ILE A 188 3.68 11.02 8.57
N GLY A 189 2.81 10.69 7.61
CA GLY A 189 1.54 11.37 7.32
C GLY A 189 0.40 10.98 8.26
N GLY A 190 0.65 11.07 9.56
CA GLY A 190 -0.37 10.98 10.61
C GLY A 190 -0.52 12.31 11.34
N VAL A 191 -0.85 13.37 10.59
CA VAL A 191 -1.44 14.61 11.11
C VAL A 191 -2.58 15.00 10.20
#